data_AF-A0A140ST55-F1
#
_entry.id   AF-A0A140ST55-F1
#
_cell.length_a   1.000
_cell.length_b   1.000
_cell.length_c   1.000
_cell.angle_alpha   90.00
_cell.angle_beta   90.00
_cell.angle_gamma   90.00
#
_symmetry.space_group_name_H-M   'P 1'
#
loop_
_entity.id
_entity.type
_entity.pdbx_description
1 polymer ?
#
loop_
_entity_poly.entity_id
_entity_poly.type
_entity_poly.pdbx_seq_one_letter_code
_entity_poly.pdbx_strand_id
1 'polypeptide(L)' 'MESQIGADLSRVVRMWRSLIDHRLKPLKLTQTHWITLHNISQLPPEQSQIQLAKAIGIEQPSLVRTLDQLEEKN' A
#
# COMPACT_ATOMS: atom_id res chain seq x y z
N MET A 1 -22.64 7.38 25.13
CA MET A 1 -22.15 7.76 23.78
C MET A 1 -21.11 6.72 23.41
N GLU A 2 -21.42 5.81 22.50
CA GLU A 2 -20.47 4.77 22.09
C GLU A 2 -19.25 5.44 21.45
N SER A 3 -18.07 4.91 21.77
CA SER A 3 -16.80 5.41 21.25
C SER A 3 -16.71 5.17 19.74
N GLN A 4 -16.68 6.25 18.95
CA GLN A 4 -16.58 6.19 17.48
C GLN A 4 -15.13 6.09 16.96
N ILE A 5 -14.16 5.85 17.84
CA ILE A 5 -12.72 5.92 17.52
C ILE A 5 -12.36 5.04 16.32
N GLY A 6 -12.90 3.83 16.21
CA GLY A 6 -12.63 2.93 15.07
C GLY A 6 -13.13 3.49 13.74
N ALA A 7 -14.30 4.13 13.73
CA ALA A 7 -14.88 4.75 12.54
C ALA A 7 -14.11 6.02 12.14
N ASP A 8 -13.77 6.87 13.12
CA ASP A 8 -12.99 8.08 12.89
C ASP A 8 -11.57 7.78 12.41
N LEU A 9 -10.88 6.81 13.01
CA LEU A 9 -9.57 6.36 12.55
C LEU A 9 -9.64 5.85 11.11
N SER A 10 -10.64 5.01 10.81
CA SER A 10 -10.85 4.50 9.45
C SER A 10 -11.10 5.62 8.44
N ARG A 11 -11.81 6.68 8.83
CA ARG A 11 -12.06 7.86 8.00
C ARG A 11 -10.77 8.62 7.73
N VAL A 12 -9.96 8.89 8.76
CA VAL A 12 -8.67 9.58 8.62
C VAL A 12 -7.73 8.82 7.69
N VAL A 13 -7.61 7.49 7.86
CA VAL A 13 -6.78 6.64 7.00
C VAL A 13 -7.20 6.73 5.52
N ARG A 14 -8.51 6.68 5.24
CA ARG A 14 -9.02 6.82 3.86
C ARG A 14 -8.74 8.20 3.28
N MET A 15 -8.90 9.26 4.07
CA MET A 15 -8.64 10.64 3.62
C MET A 15 -7.17 10.84 3.27
N TRP A 16 -6.24 10.35 4.10
CA TRP A 16 -4.81 10.42 3.81
C TRP A 16 -4.43 9.64 2.55
N ARG A 17 -4.94 8.42 2.38
CA ARG A 17 -4.70 7.63 1.16
C ARG A 17 -5.21 8.33 -0.10
N SER A 18 -6.42 8.90 -0.05
CA SER A 18 -7.00 9.64 -1.17
C SER A 18 -6.17 10.89 -1.55
N LEU A 19 -5.61 11.60 -0.57
CA LEU A 19 -4.73 12.74 -0.84
C LEU A 19 -3.42 12.28 -1.51
N ILE A 20 -2.83 11.17 -1.05
CA ILE A 20 -1.63 10.60 -1.65
C ILE A 20 -1.92 10.15 -3.09
N ASP A 21 -3.02 9.43 -3.32
CA ASP A 21 -3.45 9.01 -4.66
C ASP A 21 -3.59 10.20 -5.61
N HIS A 22 -4.24 11.28 -5.15
CA HIS A 22 -4.39 12.49 -5.94
C HIS A 22 -3.03 13.08 -6.35
N ARG A 23 -2.07 13.12 -5.44
CA ARG A 23 -0.71 13.64 -5.71
C ARG A 23 0.11 12.72 -6.62
N LEU A 24 -0.10 11.41 -6.54
CA LEU A 24 0.63 10.42 -7.33
C LEU A 24 -0.03 10.12 -8.69
N LYS A 25 -1.22 10.66 -8.96
CA LYS A 25 -1.95 10.51 -10.23
C LYS A 25 -1.08 10.73 -11.48
N PRO A 26 -0.19 11.75 -11.57
CA PRO A 26 0.66 11.95 -12.74
C PRO A 26 1.63 10.77 -13.01
N LEU A 27 2.02 10.04 -11.97
CA LEU A 27 2.90 8.87 -12.08
C LEU A 27 2.15 7.59 -12.49
N LYS A 28 0.82 7.66 -12.67
CA LYS A 28 -0.03 6.52 -13.06
C LYS A 28 0.13 5.32 -12.12
N LEU A 29 0.35 5.60 -10.83
CA LEU A 29 0.39 4.61 -9.76
C LEU A 29 -1.00 4.44 -9.18
N THR A 30 -1.43 3.20 -9.02
CA THR A 30 -2.62 2.88 -8.22
C THR A 30 -2.27 2.94 -6.73
N GLN A 31 -3.28 2.94 -5.85
CA GLN A 31 -3.06 2.93 -4.41
C GLN A 31 -2.19 1.74 -3.98
N THR A 32 -2.48 0.56 -4.52
CA THR A 32 -1.74 -0.66 -4.23
C THR A 32 -0.28 -0.55 -4.68
N HIS A 33 -0.03 0.04 -5.85
CA HIS A 33 1.33 0.20 -6.38
C HIS A 33 2.20 1.07 -5.48
N TRP A 34 1.75 2.27 -5.10
CA TRP A 34 2.59 3.15 -4.27
C TRP A 34 2.73 2.64 -2.83
N ILE A 35 1.72 1.98 -2.27
CA ILE A 35 1.84 1.35 -0.94
C ILE A 35 2.93 0.28 -0.97
N THR A 36 2.94 -0.56 -2.01
CA THR A 36 3.95 -1.60 -2.18
C THR A 36 5.34 -1.00 -2.34
N LEU A 37 5.51 -0.02 -3.23
CA LEU A 37 6.80 0.67 -3.43
C LEU A 37 7.30 1.35 -2.16
N HIS A 38 6.41 2.00 -1.40
CA HIS A 38 6.76 2.62 -0.12
C HIS A 38 7.21 1.57 0.91
N ASN A 39 6.54 0.42 1.00
CA ASN A 39 6.99 -0.63 1.92
C ASN A 39 8.33 -1.23 1.49
N ILE A 40 8.56 -1.43 0.19
CA ILE A 40 9.86 -1.86 -0.33
C ILE A 40 10.96 -0.86 0.06
N SER A 41 10.72 0.44 -0.05
CA SER A 41 11.72 1.45 0.28
C SER A 41 12.03 1.57 1.78
N GLN A 42 11.08 1.18 2.64
CA GLN A 42 11.22 1.27 4.10
C GLN A 42 11.82 0.02 4.73
N LEU A 43 11.72 -1.13 4.06
CA LEU A 43 12.23 -2.40 4.58
C LEU A 43 13.70 -2.61 4.19
N PRO A 44 14.48 -3.35 5.00
CA PRO A 44 15.84 -3.73 4.62
C PRO A 44 15.87 -4.46 3.28
N PRO A 45 16.96 -4.38 2.51
CA PRO A 45 17.14 -5.24 1.34
C PRO A 45 17.02 -6.73 1.75
N GLU A 46 16.64 -7.59 0.79
CA GLU A 46 16.49 -9.05 0.96
C GLU A 46 15.23 -9.53 1.71
N GLN A 47 14.20 -8.71 1.88
CA GLN A 47 12.91 -9.22 2.37
C GLN A 47 12.26 -10.18 1.36
N SER A 48 11.77 -11.32 1.87
CA SER A 48 10.91 -12.20 1.07
C SER A 48 9.58 -11.52 0.75
N GLN A 49 8.93 -11.94 -0.34
CA GLN A 49 7.59 -11.47 -0.68
C GLN A 49 6.57 -11.75 0.45
N ILE A 50 6.72 -12.84 1.20
CA ILE A 50 5.84 -13.13 2.35
C ILE A 50 5.99 -12.08 3.45
N GLN A 51 7.23 -11.67 3.75
CA GLN A 51 7.49 -10.62 4.75
C GLN A 51 6.94 -9.27 4.30
N LEU A 52 7.12 -8.93 3.03
CA LEU A 52 6.57 -7.70 2.44
C LEU A 52 5.03 -7.71 2.49
N ALA A 53 4.38 -8.85 2.18
CA ALA A 53 2.93 -8.97 2.22
C ALA A 53 2.38 -8.76 3.65
N LYS A 54 3.06 -9.34 4.65
CA LYS A 54 2.76 -9.14 6.07
C LYS A 54 2.91 -7.68 6.51
N ALA A 55 3.96 -6.99 6.06
CA ALA A 55 4.18 -5.57 6.37
C ALA A 55 3.07 -4.68 5.79
N ILE A 56 2.60 -4.98 4.58
CA ILE A 56 1.49 -4.26 3.93
C ILE A 56 0.12 -4.63 4.53
N GLY A 57 -0.01 -5.83 5.09
CA GLY A 57 -1.27 -6.36 5.61
C GLY A 57 -2.16 -6.99 4.53
N ILE A 58 -1.56 -7.63 3.53
CA ILE A 58 -2.24 -8.36 2.45
C ILE A 58 -1.75 -9.80 2.34
N GLU A 59 -2.47 -10.63 1.60
CA GLU A 59 -2.04 -11.99 1.30
C GLU A 59 -0.93 -12.01 0.24
N GLN A 60 -0.01 -12.97 0.34
CA GLN A 60 1.11 -13.10 -0.59
C GLN A 60 0.67 -13.21 -2.07
N PRO A 61 -0.37 -13.97 -2.47
CA PRO A 61 -0.78 -14.03 -3.87
C PRO A 61 -1.21 -12.67 -4.44
N SER A 62 -1.83 -11.82 -3.61
CA SER A 62 -2.20 -10.45 -3.97
C SER A 62 -0.96 -9.57 -4.16
N LEU A 63 0.06 -9.76 -3.32
CA LEU A 63 1.32 -9.06 -3.47
C LEU A 63 2.06 -9.49 -4.75
N VAL A 64 2.17 -10.79 -5.04
CA VAL A 64 2.86 -11.32 -6.23
C VAL A 64 2.31 -10.65 -7.48
N ARG A 65 0.99 -10.68 -7.67
CA ARG A 65 0.33 -10.00 -8.80
C ARG A 65 0.64 -8.51 -8.86
N THR A 66 0.75 -7.84 -7.71
CA THR A 66 1.08 -6.41 -7.66
C THR A 66 2.53 -6.16 -8.08
N LEU A 67 3.45 -7.03 -7.68
CA LEU A 67 4.86 -6.97 -8.07
C LEU A 67 5.01 -7.21 -9.57
N ASP A 68 4.32 -8.21 -10.13
CA ASP A 68 4.33 -8.49 -11.57
C ASP A 68 3.88 -7.25 -12.36
N GLN A 69 2.79 -6.59 -11.94
CA GLN A 69 2.31 -5.35 -12.56
C GLN A 69 3.26 -4.15 -12.41
N LEU A 70 4.06 -4.12 -11.34
CA LEU A 70 5.07 -3.09 -11.13
C LEU A 70 6.29 -3.34 -12.01
N GLU A 71 6.68 -4.60 -12.19
CA GLU A 71 7.77 -5.01 -13.07
C GLU A 71 7.43 -4.76 -14.55
N GLU A 72 6.19 -5.02 -14.98
CA GLU A 72 5.69 -4.69 -16.33
C GLU A 72 5.69 -3.18 -16.65
N LYS A 73 5.74 -2.31 -15.64
CA LYS A 73 5.79 -0.84 -15.80
C LYS A 73 7.21 -0.30 -15.96
N ASN A 74 8.24 -1.14 -15.76
CA ASN A 74 9.65 -0.79 -15.93
C ASN A 74 10.05 -0.84 -17.41
#